data_AF-A0A1M3E681-F1
#
_entry.id   AF-A0A1M3E681-F1
#
_cell.length_a   1.000
_cell.length_b   1.000
_cell.length_c   1.000
_cell.angle_alpha   90.00
_cell.angle_beta   90.00
_cell.angle_gamma   90.00
#
_symmetry.space_group_name_H-M   'P 1'
#
loop_
_entity.id
_entity.type
_entity.pdbx_description
1 polymer ?
#
loop_
_entity_poly.entity_id
_entity_poly.type
_entity_poly.pdbx_seq_one_letter_code
_entity_poly.pdbx_strand_id
1 'polypeptide(L)'
;MKNRPLIAFLTFLISQYLLQNFVKQYKYHEADNLMELLPLAIASILVVGLSWNFIKTKSFSKTYLRLSFASIAGLAVAKAILFFQWYWTIAPQYRKIDNDMEIGFYWTLFELAGKGIAILILYLFAILVVKGVQRYKVQG
;
A
#
# COMPACT_ATOMS: atom_id res chain seq x y z
N MET A 1 -14.87 18.10 -0.75
CA MET A 1 -14.00 16.98 -1.22
C MET A 1 -13.64 16.02 -0.07
N LYS A 2 -14.64 15.34 0.54
CA LYS A 2 -14.44 14.47 1.73
C LYS A 2 -13.77 13.11 1.42
N ASN A 3 -13.70 12.70 0.15
CA ASN A 3 -13.46 11.29 -0.21
C ASN A 3 -12.00 10.95 -0.56
N ARG A 4 -11.01 11.86 -0.38
CA ARG A 4 -9.60 11.59 -0.73
C ARG A 4 -8.97 10.44 0.07
N PRO A 5 -9.22 10.29 1.39
CA PRO A 5 -8.77 9.13 2.14
C PRO A 5 -9.41 7.83 1.63
N LEU A 6 -10.70 7.87 1.26
CA LEU A 6 -11.37 6.70 0.69
C LEU A 6 -10.76 6.28 -0.65
N ILE A 7 -10.38 7.24 -1.50
CA ILE A 7 -9.65 6.96 -2.75
C ILE A 7 -8.31 6.31 -2.43
N ALA A 8 -7.52 6.86 -1.50
CA ALA A 8 -6.25 6.27 -1.10
C ALA A 8 -6.40 4.84 -0.60
N PHE A 9 -7.39 4.59 0.26
CA PHE A 9 -7.76 3.27 0.73
C PHE A 9 -8.09 2.31 -0.41
N LEU A 10 -9.02 2.69 -1.30
CA LEU A 10 -9.46 1.83 -2.41
C LEU A 10 -8.34 1.56 -3.41
N THR A 11 -7.52 2.59 -3.73
CA THR A 11 -6.38 2.42 -4.64
C THR A 11 -5.39 1.42 -4.07
N PHE A 12 -5.05 1.50 -2.78
CA PHE A 12 -4.15 0.53 -2.15
C PHE A 12 -4.79 -0.86 -2.04
N LEU A 13 -6.06 -0.95 -1.63
CA LEU A 13 -6.77 -2.22 -1.57
C LEU A 13 -6.77 -2.95 -2.92
N ILE A 14 -7.23 -2.26 -3.97
CA ILE A 14 -7.40 -2.85 -5.31
C ILE A 14 -6.04 -3.18 -5.93
N SER A 15 -5.09 -2.25 -5.91
CA SER A 15 -3.77 -2.47 -6.51
C SER A 15 -3.01 -3.61 -5.84
N GLN A 16 -3.01 -3.67 -4.50
CA GLN A 16 -2.32 -4.73 -3.77
C GLN A 16 -3.02 -6.08 -3.96
N TYR A 17 -4.35 -6.11 -3.95
CA TYR A 17 -5.10 -7.33 -4.19
C TYR A 17 -4.87 -7.88 -5.60
N LEU A 18 -5.01 -7.05 -6.63
CA LEU A 18 -4.87 -7.48 -8.02
C LEU A 18 -3.42 -7.84 -8.37
N LEU A 19 -2.46 -6.98 -8.05
CA LEU A 19 -1.09 -7.18 -8.47
C LEU A 19 -0.38 -8.26 -7.64
N GLN A 20 -0.70 -8.46 -6.36
CA GLN A 20 -0.15 -9.62 -5.63
C GLN A 20 -0.76 -10.93 -6.11
N ASN A 21 -2.03 -10.96 -6.52
CA ASN A 21 -2.60 -12.14 -7.19
C ASN A 21 -1.92 -12.39 -8.54
N PHE A 22 -1.64 -11.34 -9.33
CA PHE A 22 -0.91 -11.46 -10.60
C PHE A 22 0.54 -11.96 -10.39
N VAL A 23 1.29 -11.38 -9.45
CA VAL A 23 2.66 -11.82 -9.11
C VAL A 23 2.68 -13.25 -8.57
N LYS A 24 1.68 -13.65 -7.76
CA LYS A 24 1.55 -15.04 -7.28
C LYS A 24 1.16 -16.01 -8.38
N GLN A 25 0.37 -15.61 -9.37
CA GLN A 25 0.09 -16.44 -10.55
C GLN A 25 1.32 -16.59 -11.45
N TYR A 26 2.24 -15.63 -11.43
CA TYR A 26 3.54 -15.72 -12.09
C TYR A 26 4.61 -16.45 -11.25
N LYS A 27 4.29 -16.96 -10.05
CA LYS A 27 5.24 -17.75 -9.25
C LYS A 27 5.44 -19.13 -9.85
N TYR A 28 6.45 -19.25 -10.69
CA TYR A 28 7.38 -20.39 -10.63
C TYR A 28 8.85 -20.03 -10.80
N HIS A 29 9.24 -18.83 -11.26
CA HIS A 29 10.65 -18.49 -11.48
C HIS A 29 11.00 -17.08 -11.00
N GLU A 30 11.86 -16.98 -9.98
CA GLU A 30 12.81 -15.88 -9.76
C GLU A 30 12.26 -14.43 -9.74
N ALA A 31 11.18 -14.15 -9.03
CA ALA A 31 10.76 -12.76 -8.85
C ALA A 31 11.61 -12.07 -7.76
N ASP A 32 12.60 -11.29 -8.20
CA ASP A 32 13.35 -10.35 -7.37
C ASP A 32 12.43 -9.45 -6.53
N ASN A 33 12.87 -9.11 -5.31
CA ASN A 33 12.18 -8.25 -4.34
C ASN A 33 11.58 -6.95 -4.94
N LEU A 34 12.09 -6.48 -6.07
CA LEU A 34 11.59 -5.32 -6.82
C LEU A 34 10.15 -5.49 -7.32
N MET A 35 9.76 -6.68 -7.80
CA MET A 35 8.40 -6.91 -8.30
C MET A 35 7.34 -6.88 -7.19
N GLU A 36 7.74 -7.20 -5.95
CA GLU A 36 6.85 -7.12 -4.79
C GLU A 36 6.59 -5.69 -4.30
N LEU A 37 7.48 -4.75 -4.68
CA LEU A 37 7.37 -3.33 -4.34
C LEU A 37 6.64 -2.52 -5.42
N LEU A 38 6.59 -3.02 -6.66
CA LEU A 38 5.93 -2.36 -7.78
C LEU A 38 4.45 -1.97 -7.50
N PRO A 39 3.61 -2.85 -6.89
CA PRO A 39 2.23 -2.48 -6.58
C PRO A 39 2.13 -1.30 -5.62
N LEU A 40 3.08 -1.25 -4.68
CA LEU A 40 3.14 -0.20 -3.66
C LEU A 40 3.56 1.14 -4.28
N ALA A 41 4.52 1.11 -5.21
CA ALA A 41 4.94 2.29 -5.96
C ALA A 41 3.82 2.85 -6.85
N ILE A 42 3.17 1.99 -7.65
CA ILE A 42 2.05 2.40 -8.54
C ILE A 42 0.92 3.02 -7.73
N ALA A 43 0.50 2.37 -6.64
CA ALA A 43 -0.56 2.88 -5.77
C ALA A 43 -0.19 4.24 -5.17
N SER A 44 1.04 4.39 -4.69
CA SER A 44 1.53 5.65 -4.11
C SER A 44 1.48 6.79 -5.12
N ILE A 45 1.99 6.57 -6.34
CA ILE A 45 1.99 7.57 -7.42
C ILE A 45 0.57 7.99 -7.78
N LEU A 46 -0.34 7.03 -7.97
CA LEU A 46 -1.73 7.31 -8.30
C LEU A 46 -2.42 8.14 -7.21
N VAL A 47 -2.23 7.79 -5.93
CA VAL A 47 -2.80 8.55 -4.81
C VAL A 47 -2.26 9.98 -4.75
N VAL A 48 -0.96 10.16 -4.99
CA VAL A 48 -0.32 11.49 -5.03
C VAL A 48 -0.92 12.32 -6.18
N GLY A 49 -1.00 11.76 -7.39
CA GLY A 49 -1.57 12.44 -8.55
C GLY A 49 -3.03 12.85 -8.33
N LEU A 50 -3.86 11.90 -7.86
CA LEU A 50 -5.27 12.15 -7.58
C LEU A 50 -5.47 13.16 -6.42
N SER A 51 -4.53 13.23 -5.48
CA SER A 51 -4.60 14.11 -4.32
C SER A 51 -3.77 15.39 -4.46
N TRP A 52 -3.23 15.69 -5.64
CA TRP A 52 -2.28 16.79 -5.87
C TRP A 52 -2.76 18.15 -5.34
N ASN A 53 -3.96 18.59 -5.73
CA ASN A 53 -4.54 19.86 -5.28
C ASN A 53 -4.84 19.88 -3.77
N PHE A 54 -5.17 18.72 -3.21
CA PHE A 54 -5.39 18.57 -1.77
C PHE A 54 -4.07 18.70 -1.00
N ILE A 55 -3.00 18.08 -1.49
CA ILE A 55 -1.64 18.16 -0.93
C ILE A 55 -1.14 19.60 -0.94
N LYS A 56 -1.36 20.34 -2.04
CA LYS A 56 -0.98 21.75 -2.15
C LYS A 56 -1.68 22.62 -1.12
N THR A 57 -3.01 22.56 -1.09
CA THR A 57 -3.84 23.56 -0.39
C THR A 57 -4.02 23.31 1.11
N LYS A 58 -3.85 22.07 1.59
CA LYS A 58 -4.11 21.71 2.99
C LYS A 58 -2.83 21.63 3.82
N SER A 59 -2.99 21.63 5.15
CA SER A 59 -1.89 21.48 6.12
C SER A 59 -1.10 20.20 5.86
N PHE A 60 0.23 20.31 5.93
CA PHE A 60 1.17 19.20 5.74
C PHE A 60 0.81 17.99 6.60
N SER A 61 0.79 18.15 7.92
CA SER A 61 0.63 17.04 8.87
C SER A 61 -0.71 16.34 8.70
N LYS A 62 -1.79 17.10 8.48
CA LYS A 62 -3.13 16.54 8.28
C LYS A 62 -3.22 15.75 6.98
N THR A 63 -2.63 16.24 5.89
CA THR A 63 -2.63 15.53 4.61
C THR A 63 -1.77 14.28 4.66
N TYR A 64 -0.58 14.39 5.25
CA TYR A 64 0.35 13.27 5.44
C TYR A 64 -0.26 12.12 6.22
N LEU A 65 -0.78 12.40 7.43
CA LEU A 65 -1.36 11.37 8.29
C LEU A 65 -2.58 10.72 7.66
N ARG A 66 -3.46 11.49 7.02
CA ARG A 66 -4.69 10.97 6.40
C ARG A 66 -4.40 10.06 5.22
N LEU A 67 -3.51 10.46 4.33
CA LEU A 67 -3.15 9.65 3.15
C LEU A 67 -2.40 8.39 3.59
N SER A 68 -1.43 8.53 4.49
CA SER A 68 -0.66 7.38 4.98
C SER A 68 -1.54 6.36 5.68
N PHE A 69 -2.38 6.80 6.62
CA PHE A 69 -3.28 5.91 7.37
C PHE A 69 -4.26 5.19 6.44
N ALA A 70 -4.88 5.92 5.50
CA ALA A 70 -5.81 5.32 4.55
C ALA A 70 -5.14 4.27 3.65
N SER A 71 -3.94 4.54 3.16
CA SER A 71 -3.18 3.60 2.33
C SER A 71 -2.71 2.37 3.10
N ILE A 72 -2.25 2.53 4.35
CA ILE A 72 -1.88 1.41 5.23
C ILE A 72 -3.11 0.55 5.54
N ALA A 73 -4.27 1.16 5.81
CA ALA A 73 -5.51 0.43 6.02
C ALA A 73 -5.93 -0.36 4.76
N GLY A 74 -5.82 0.25 3.58
CA GLY A 74 -6.09 -0.44 2.30
C GLY A 74 -5.17 -1.64 2.08
N LEU A 75 -3.87 -1.49 2.36
CA LEU A 75 -2.89 -2.57 2.31
C LEU A 75 -3.21 -3.70 3.31
N ALA A 76 -3.55 -3.36 4.55
CA ALA A 76 -3.87 -4.33 5.60
C ALA A 76 -5.09 -5.18 5.22
N VAL A 77 -6.14 -4.54 4.70
CA VAL A 77 -7.35 -5.25 4.23
C VAL A 77 -7.01 -6.15 3.04
N ALA A 78 -6.20 -5.68 2.08
CA ALA A 78 -5.78 -6.52 0.95
C ALA A 78 -5.00 -7.76 1.43
N LYS A 79 -4.07 -7.59 2.37
CA LYS A 79 -3.30 -8.69 2.95
C LYS A 79 -4.19 -9.68 3.70
N ALA A 80 -5.16 -9.20 4.48
CA ALA A 80 -6.12 -10.07 5.18
C ALA A 80 -6.95 -10.91 4.21
N ILE A 81 -7.45 -10.30 3.13
CA ILE A 81 -8.18 -11.02 2.06
C ILE A 81 -7.28 -12.09 1.43
N LEU A 82 -6.05 -11.74 1.05
CA LEU A 82 -5.11 -12.68 0.42
C LEU A 82 -4.71 -13.82 1.36
N PHE A 83 -4.56 -13.56 2.65
CA PHE A 83 -4.29 -14.57 3.67
C PHE A 83 -5.47 -15.56 3.76
N PHE A 84 -6.69 -15.04 3.88
CA PHE A 84 -7.88 -15.88 3.92
C PHE A 84 -8.06 -16.70 2.64
N GLN A 85 -7.93 -16.06 1.47
CA GLN A 85 -8.01 -16.72 0.16
C GLN A 85 -6.99 -17.85 0.02
N TRP A 86 -5.77 -17.66 0.53
CA TRP A 86 -4.75 -18.71 0.51
C TRP A 86 -5.18 -19.95 1.30
N TYR A 87 -5.57 -19.77 2.56
CA TYR A 87 -5.90 -20.90 3.44
C TYR A 87 -7.29 -21.51 3.24
N TRP A 88 -8.24 -20.80 2.64
CA TRP A 88 -9.59 -21.33 2.40
C TRP A 88 -9.81 -21.81 0.97
N THR A 89 -9.17 -21.20 -0.02
CA THR A 89 -9.46 -21.46 -1.44
C THR A 89 -8.30 -22.11 -2.16
N ILE A 90 -7.07 -21.60 -2.00
CA ILE A 90 -5.94 -22.03 -2.82
C ILE A 90 -5.27 -23.29 -2.26
N ALA A 91 -4.98 -23.30 -0.96
CA ALA A 91 -4.19 -24.34 -0.32
C ALA A 91 -4.79 -24.75 1.04
N PRO A 92 -6.06 -25.22 1.06
CA PRO A 92 -6.76 -25.54 2.31
C PRO A 92 -6.13 -26.66 3.13
N GLN A 93 -5.28 -27.50 2.52
CA GLN A 93 -4.51 -28.55 3.19
C GLN A 93 -3.54 -27.99 4.24
N TYR A 94 -3.00 -26.78 4.05
CA TYR A 94 -2.07 -26.16 4.99
C TYR A 94 -2.72 -25.75 6.32
N ARG A 95 -4.07 -25.70 6.38
CA ARG A 95 -4.78 -25.50 7.66
C ARG A 95 -4.66 -26.66 8.63
N LYS A 96 -4.31 -27.85 8.14
CA LYS A 96 -4.14 -29.06 8.95
C LYS A 96 -2.69 -29.29 9.35
N ILE A 97 -1.76 -28.47 8.83
CA ILE A 97 -0.35 -28.54 9.21
C ILE A 97 -0.19 -27.70 10.47
N ASP A 98 0.34 -28.33 11.52
CA ASP A 98 0.55 -27.66 12.80
C ASP A 98 1.38 -26.39 12.63
N ASN A 99 0.90 -25.30 13.22
CA ASN A 99 1.52 -23.97 13.24
C ASN A 99 1.70 -23.26 11.88
N ASP A 100 1.32 -23.84 10.74
CA ASP A 100 1.53 -23.21 9.42
C ASP A 100 0.77 -21.88 9.30
N MET A 101 -0.50 -21.87 9.71
CA MET A 101 -1.33 -20.66 9.72
C MET A 101 -0.78 -19.58 10.65
N GLU A 102 -0.21 -19.97 11.79
CA GLU A 102 0.35 -19.03 12.76
C GLU A 102 1.63 -18.39 12.21
N ILE A 103 2.53 -19.21 11.64
CA ILE A 103 3.75 -18.75 10.98
C ILE A 103 3.41 -17.83 9.80
N GLY A 104 2.45 -18.23 8.95
CA GLY A 104 1.98 -17.41 7.83
C GLY A 104 1.39 -16.07 8.28
N PHE A 105 0.71 -16.05 9.43
CA PHE A 105 0.16 -14.83 10.01
C PHE A 105 1.28 -13.90 10.49
N TYR A 106 2.29 -14.41 11.20
CA TYR A 106 3.44 -13.60 11.62
C TYR A 106 4.21 -13.01 10.43
N TRP A 107 4.44 -13.81 9.38
CA TRP A 107 5.06 -13.30 8.16
C TRP A 107 4.22 -12.20 7.50
N THR A 108 2.90 -12.38 7.46
CA THR A 108 1.98 -11.37 6.92
C THR A 108 2.05 -10.06 7.72
N LEU A 109 2.14 -10.14 9.05
CA LEU A 109 2.31 -8.97 9.91
C LEU A 109 3.67 -8.29 9.70
N PHE A 110 4.75 -9.06 9.60
CA PHE A 110 6.09 -8.53 9.37
C PHE A 110 6.16 -7.78 8.02
N GLU A 111 5.63 -8.38 6.96
CA GLU A 111 5.54 -7.71 5.65
C GLU A 111 4.67 -6.45 5.70
N LEU A 112 3.55 -6.50 6.42
CA LEU A 112 2.66 -5.36 6.58
C LEU A 112 3.38 -4.19 7.28
N ALA A 113 4.17 -4.48 8.32
CA ALA A 113 4.95 -3.48 9.03
C ALA A 113 6.01 -2.85 8.12
N GLY A 114 6.80 -3.67 7.41
CA GLY A 114 7.81 -3.17 6.48
C GLY A 114 7.23 -2.31 5.35
N LYS A 115 6.15 -2.78 4.70
CA LYS A 115 5.46 -2.03 3.65
C LYS A 115 4.75 -0.78 4.21
N GLY A 116 4.27 -0.82 5.44
CA GLY A 116 3.70 0.33 6.14
C GLY A 116 4.72 1.45 6.34
N ILE A 117 5.94 1.11 6.77
CA ILE A 117 7.06 2.06 6.89
C ILE A 117 7.39 2.66 5.52
N ALA A 118 7.46 1.84 4.47
CA ALA A 118 7.71 2.32 3.11
C ALA A 118 6.65 3.35 2.66
N ILE A 119 5.36 3.11 2.93
CA ILE A 119 4.28 4.06 2.64
C ILE A 119 4.48 5.39 3.37
N LEU A 120 4.83 5.34 4.66
CA LEU A 120 5.10 6.53 5.47
C LEU A 120 6.25 7.37 4.90
N ILE A 121 7.31 6.71 4.44
CA ILE A 121 8.47 7.38 3.83
C ILE A 121 8.08 7.97 2.48
N LEU A 122 7.39 7.21 1.62
CA LEU A 122 6.97 7.68 0.29
C LEU A 122 6.08 8.91 0.37
N TYR A 123 5.10 8.94 1.28
CA TYR A 123 4.25 10.12 1.43
C TYR A 123 4.94 11.30 2.07
N LEU A 124 5.93 11.07 2.93
CA LEU A 124 6.75 12.14 3.48
C LEU A 124 7.47 12.86 2.32
N PHE A 125 8.19 12.11 1.49
CA PHE A 125 8.89 12.67 0.33
C PHE A 125 7.93 13.30 -0.67
N ALA A 126 6.86 12.62 -1.05
CA ALA A 126 5.93 13.13 -2.05
C ALA A 126 5.33 14.48 -1.63
N ILE A 127 4.86 14.60 -0.39
CA ILE A 127 4.24 15.83 0.10
C ILE A 127 5.26 16.96 0.22
N LEU A 128 6.49 16.65 0.68
CA LEU A 128 7.59 17.62 0.71
C LEU A 128 7.90 18.16 -0.68
N VAL A 129 8.00 17.29 -1.69
CA VAL A 129 8.25 17.69 -3.09
C VAL A 129 7.11 18.57 -3.62
N VAL A 130 5.84 18.13 -3.49
CA VAL A 130 4.69 18.90 -3.99
C VAL A 130 4.63 20.31 -3.37
N LYS A 131 4.86 20.40 -2.06
CA LYS A 131 4.83 21.70 -1.36
C LYS A 131 6.08 22.55 -1.60
N GLY A 132 7.25 21.92 -1.77
CA GLY A 132 8.48 22.61 -2.16
C GLY A 132 8.35 23.27 -3.53
N VAL A 133 7.85 22.52 -4.52
CA VAL A 133 7.57 23.04 -5.87
C VAL A 133 6.59 24.22 -5.84
N GLN A 134 5.58 24.19 -4.94
CA GLN A 134 4.64 25.30 -4.80
C GLN A 134 5.32 26.56 -4.26
N ARG A 135 6.20 26.45 -3.26
CA ARG A 135 6.91 27.61 -2.69
C ARG A 135 7.80 28.29 -3.74
N TYR A 136 8.50 27.49 -4.55
CA TYR A 136 9.35 28.01 -5.63
C TYR A 136 8.54 28.81 -6.68
N LYS A 137 7.38 28.29 -7.10
CA LYS A 137 6.47 28.98 -8.04
C LYS A 137 5.84 30.29 -7.54
N VAL A 138 5.86 30.53 -6.23
CA VAL A 138 5.33 31.78 -5.65
C VAL A 138 6.43 32.84 -5.53
N GLN A 139 7.71 32.42 -5.60
CA GLN A 139 8.86 33.29 -5.39
C GLN A 139 9.61 33.68 -6.68
N GLY A 140 9.34 33.02 -7.80
CA GLY A 140 9.85 33.36 -9.14
C GLY A 140 8.72 33.78 -10.05
#